data_AF-A0A7C5BLK7-F1
#
_entry.id   AF-A0A7C5BLK7-F1
#
_cell.length_a   1.000
_cell.length_b   1.000
_cell.length_c   1.000
_cell.angle_alpha   90.00
_cell.angle_beta   90.00
_cell.angle_gamma   90.00
#
_symmetry.space_group_name_H-M   'P 1'
#
loop_
_entity.id
_entity.type
_entity.pdbx_description
1 polymer ?
#
loop_
_entity_poly.entity_id
_entity_poly.type
_entity_poly.pdbx_seq_one_letter_code
_entity_poly.pdbx_strand_id
1 'polypeptide(L)'
;MGWFKIRHKGIGQVAYVFQRLSGLVIVFYLYLHLFVLSNLLRGQVTYNQIVSSITYGPDDLFVVFDVLLALVIFYHGANGLRLALNEMGIGLKHNKLFFFLFEGIAMVALIIFLYYAWQFIAVG
;
A
#
# COMPACT_ATOMS: atom_id res chain seq x y z
N MET A 1 17.13 -17.20 11.68
CA MET A 1 16.20 -16.42 10.83
C MET A 1 16.54 -14.94 10.93
N GLY A 2 17.07 -14.34 9.86
CA GLY A 2 17.63 -12.97 9.84
C GLY A 2 16.61 -11.84 9.66
N TRP A 3 15.31 -12.13 9.69
CA TRP A 3 14.24 -11.15 9.44
C TRP A 3 14.05 -10.13 10.57
N PHE A 4 14.30 -10.54 11.82
CA PHE A 4 13.98 -9.74 13.01
C PHE A 4 15.21 -9.35 13.84
N LYS A 5 16.44 -9.60 13.35
CA LYS A 5 17.66 -9.18 14.05
C LYS A 5 17.92 -7.70 13.83
N ILE A 6 17.12 -6.84 14.48
CA ILE A 6 17.32 -5.40 14.58
C ILE A 6 18.47 -5.16 15.58
N ARG A 7 19.70 -5.49 15.19
CA ARG A 7 20.90 -5.19 15.99
C ARG A 7 21.80 -4.28 15.17
N HIS A 8 21.75 -2.98 15.48
CA HIS A 8 22.67 -1.94 14.98
C HIS A 8 22.80 -1.77 13.47
N LYS A 9 21.72 -1.93 12.69
CA LYS A 9 21.74 -1.62 11.25
C LYS A 9 20.72 -0.52 10.95
N GLY A 10 21.22 0.59 10.40
CA GLY A 10 20.47 1.85 10.21
C GLY A 10 19.28 1.75 9.25
N ILE A 11 18.77 2.90 8.82
CA ILE A 11 17.55 3.12 8.01
C ILE A 11 17.34 2.07 6.88
N GLY A 12 18.41 1.59 6.24
CA GLY A 12 18.32 0.57 5.19
C GLY A 12 17.76 -0.80 5.63
N GLN A 13 17.97 -1.25 6.87
CA GLN A 13 17.37 -2.50 7.34
C GLN A 13 15.90 -2.36 7.68
N VAL A 14 15.51 -1.20 8.19
CA VAL A 14 14.10 -0.86 8.40
C VAL A 14 13.37 -0.89 7.06
N ALA A 15 13.90 -0.18 6.05
CA ALA A 15 13.34 -0.16 4.70
C ALA A 15 13.22 -1.56 4.08
N TYR A 16 14.21 -2.42 4.30
CA TYR A 16 14.20 -3.82 3.85
C TYR A 16 13.07 -4.64 4.48
N VAL A 17 12.89 -4.56 5.81
CA VAL A 17 11.83 -5.30 6.51
C VAL A 17 10.45 -4.80 6.04
N PHE A 18 10.28 -3.48 5.98
CA PHE A 18 9.02 -2.88 5.54
C PHE A 18 8.67 -3.27 4.09
N GLN A 19 9.64 -3.36 3.16
CA GLN A 19 9.36 -3.78 1.79
C GLN A 19 8.76 -5.19 1.70
N ARG A 20 9.26 -6.11 2.53
CA ARG A 20 8.78 -7.50 2.52
C ARG A 20 7.43 -7.62 3.23
N LEU A 21 7.28 -6.95 4.36
CA LEU A 21 6.03 -6.94 5.09
C LEU A 21 4.91 -6.30 4.27
N SER A 22 5.17 -5.16 3.62
CA SER A 22 4.20 -4.52 2.73
C SER A 22 3.82 -5.41 1.55
N GLY A 23 4.78 -6.13 0.96
CA GLY A 23 4.51 -7.10 -0.10
C GLY A 23 3.58 -8.23 0.36
N LEU A 24 3.78 -8.77 1.57
CA LEU A 24 2.89 -9.78 2.14
C LEU A 24 1.46 -9.26 2.36
N VAL A 25 1.33 -8.03 2.89
CA VAL A 25 0.04 -7.36 3.08
C VAL A 25 -0.67 -7.16 1.73
N ILE A 26 0.04 -6.69 0.71
CA ILE A 26 -0.53 -6.46 -0.64
C ILE A 26 -0.97 -7.78 -1.27
N VAL A 27 -0.18 -8.85 -1.17
CA VAL A 27 -0.55 -10.17 -1.72
C VAL A 27 -1.80 -10.71 -1.01
N PHE A 28 -1.84 -10.63 0.31
CA PHE A 28 -3.03 -11.02 1.07
C PHE A 28 -4.26 -10.22 0.64
N TYR A 29 -4.14 -8.89 0.56
CA TYR A 29 -5.21 -8.02 0.10
C TYR A 29 -5.64 -8.34 -1.34
N LEU A 30 -4.71 -8.65 -2.24
CA LEU A 30 -5.02 -9.01 -3.62
C LEU A 30 -5.95 -10.23 -3.69
N TYR A 31 -5.70 -11.27 -2.88
CA TYR A 31 -6.60 -12.43 -2.84
C TYR A 31 -7.98 -12.07 -2.28
N LEU A 32 -8.03 -11.26 -1.21
CA LEU A 32 -9.30 -10.77 -0.66
C LEU A 32 -10.07 -9.94 -1.71
N HIS A 33 -9.37 -9.07 -2.41
CA HIS A 33 -9.94 -8.22 -3.46
C HIS A 33 -10.51 -9.06 -4.60
N LEU A 34 -9.76 -10.05 -5.09
CA LEU A 34 -10.23 -10.97 -6.12
C LEU A 34 -11.41 -11.82 -5.65
N PHE A 35 -11.45 -12.22 -4.38
CA PHE A 35 -12.59 -12.92 -3.79
C PHE A 35 -13.85 -12.06 -3.81
N VAL A 36 -13.77 -10.79 -3.38
CA VAL A 36 -14.91 -9.86 -3.46
C VAL A 36 -15.34 -9.66 -4.92
N LEU A 37 -14.39 -9.41 -5.82
CA LEU A 37 -14.64 -9.20 -7.25
C LEU A 37 -15.29 -10.42 -7.92
N SER A 38 -14.96 -11.64 -7.49
CA SER A 38 -15.56 -12.87 -8.02
C SER A 38 -17.08 -12.93 -7.83
N ASN A 39 -17.65 -12.17 -6.88
CA ASN A 39 -19.09 -12.09 -6.69
C ASN A 39 -19.82 -11.36 -7.82
N LEU A 40 -19.11 -10.61 -8.69
CA LEU A 40 -19.71 -10.08 -9.93
C LEU A 40 -20.26 -11.19 -10.82
N LEU A 41 -19.66 -12.39 -10.79
CA LEU A 41 -20.15 -13.57 -11.51
C LEU A 41 -21.52 -14.06 -10.99
N ARG A 42 -21.91 -13.64 -9.78
CA ARG A 42 -23.20 -13.95 -9.14
C ARG A 42 -24.24 -12.84 -9.33
N GLY A 43 -23.93 -11.83 -10.14
CA GLY A 43 -24.81 -10.71 -10.45
C GLY A 43 -24.51 -9.44 -9.65
N GLN A 44 -24.81 -8.29 -10.24
CA GLN A 44 -24.51 -6.96 -9.71
C GLN A 44 -25.20 -6.69 -8.35
N VAL A 45 -26.42 -7.21 -8.15
CA VAL A 45 -27.16 -7.03 -6.88
C VAL A 45 -26.38 -7.66 -5.72
N THR A 46 -25.94 -8.91 -5.87
CA THR A 46 -25.15 -9.63 -4.87
C THR A 46 -23.83 -8.91 -4.57
N TYR A 47 -23.12 -8.47 -5.61
CA TYR A 47 -21.88 -7.72 -5.47
C TYR A 47 -22.09 -6.41 -4.70
N ASN A 48 -23.10 -5.62 -5.08
CA ASN A 48 -23.39 -4.33 -4.46
C ASN A 48 -23.77 -4.48 -2.98
N GLN A 49 -24.52 -5.53 -2.62
CA GLN A 49 -24.84 -5.84 -1.22
C GLN A 49 -23.59 -6.15 -0.40
N ILE A 50 -22.67 -6.96 -0.95
CA ILE A 50 -21.41 -7.30 -0.28
C ILE A 50 -20.55 -6.04 -0.10
N VAL A 51 -20.33 -5.28 -1.17
CA VAL A 51 -19.52 -4.04 -1.09
C VAL A 51 -20.14 -3.05 -0.11
N SER A 52 -21.46 -2.80 -0.18
CA SER A 52 -22.14 -1.87 0.73
C SER A 52 -22.02 -2.29 2.19
N SER A 53 -22.16 -3.58 2.49
CA SER A 53 -22.02 -4.09 3.88
C SER A 53 -20.58 -4.04 4.41
N ILE A 54 -19.59 -4.11 3.52
CA ILE A 54 -18.18 -3.97 3.86
C ILE A 54 -17.84 -2.48 4.06
N THR A 55 -18.19 -1.62 3.09
CA THR A 55 -17.87 -0.19 3.12
C THR A 55 -18.54 0.54 4.29
N TYR A 56 -19.81 0.24 4.57
CA TYR A 56 -20.61 0.89 5.64
C TYR A 56 -20.88 -0.07 6.82
N GLY A 57 -19.99 -1.03 7.04
CA GLY A 57 -20.06 -1.94 8.19
C GLY A 57 -19.94 -1.19 9.54
N PRO A 58 -20.07 -1.89 10.68
CA PRO A 58 -19.98 -1.26 11.99
C PRO A 58 -18.67 -0.46 12.16
N ASP A 59 -18.82 0.77 12.64
CA ASP A 59 -17.75 1.71 13.02
C ASP A 59 -16.81 2.21 11.91
N ASP A 60 -17.22 2.19 10.63
CA ASP A 60 -16.46 2.70 9.47
C ASP A 60 -15.01 2.12 9.36
N LEU A 61 -14.77 0.95 9.96
CA LEU A 61 -13.43 0.35 10.08
C LEU A 61 -12.75 0.10 8.72
N PHE A 62 -13.55 -0.15 7.67
CA PHE A 62 -13.01 -0.38 6.33
C PHE A 62 -12.38 0.86 5.71
N VAL A 63 -12.86 2.07 6.02
CA VAL A 63 -12.23 3.31 5.57
C VAL A 63 -10.82 3.45 6.16
N VAL A 64 -10.64 3.07 7.42
CA VAL A 64 -9.31 3.06 8.07
C VAL A 64 -8.38 2.04 7.39
N PHE A 65 -8.89 0.84 7.08
CA PHE A 65 -8.11 -0.16 6.36
C PHE A 65 -7.73 0.29 4.95
N ASP A 66 -8.60 1.00 4.24
CA ASP A 66 -8.29 1.56 2.91
C ASP A 66 -7.18 2.61 2.97
N VAL A 67 -7.19 3.49 3.98
CA VAL A 67 -6.11 4.48 4.19
C VAL A 67 -4.78 3.79 4.52
N LEU A 68 -4.80 2.80 5.41
CA LEU A 68 -3.59 2.03 5.77
C LEU A 68 -3.06 1.24 4.57
N LEU A 69 -3.94 0.62 3.80
CA LEU A 69 -3.57 -0.11 2.59
C LEU A 69 -3.00 0.83 1.53
N ALA A 70 -3.58 2.01 1.33
CA ALA A 70 -3.04 3.03 0.43
C ALA A 70 -1.60 3.39 0.84
N LEU A 71 -1.35 3.68 2.13
CA LEU A 71 -0.01 3.92 2.63
C LEU A 71 0.96 2.78 2.29
N VAL A 72 0.55 1.53 2.51
CA VAL A 72 1.34 0.33 2.21
C VAL A 72 1.66 0.22 0.72
N ILE A 73 0.69 0.46 -0.16
CA ILE A 73 0.85 0.38 -1.62
C ILE A 73 1.80 1.46 -2.12
N PHE A 74 1.61 2.72 -1.71
CA PHE A 74 2.45 3.84 -2.14
C PHE A 74 3.91 3.65 -1.69
N TYR A 75 4.13 3.27 -0.43
CA TYR A 75 5.46 2.92 0.08
C TYR A 75 6.09 1.75 -0.70
N HIS A 76 5.35 0.64 -0.86
CA HIS A 76 5.88 -0.56 -1.51
C HIS A 76 6.25 -0.32 -2.98
N GLY A 77 5.38 0.40 -3.69
CA GLY A 77 5.57 0.73 -5.10
C GLY A 77 6.78 1.64 -5.31
N ALA A 78 6.91 2.69 -4.49
CA ALA A 78 8.01 3.65 -4.60
C ALA A 78 9.36 3.03 -4.25
N ASN A 79 9.45 2.34 -3.11
CA ASN A 79 10.66 1.66 -2.70
C ASN A 79 11.01 0.50 -3.65
N GLY A 80 10.01 -0.21 -4.18
CA GLY A 80 10.17 -1.26 -5.18
C GLY A 80 10.75 -0.72 -6.49
N LEU A 81 10.24 0.41 -6.97
CA LEU A 81 10.77 1.08 -8.16
C LEU A 81 12.20 1.56 -7.96
N ARG A 82 12.51 2.15 -6.79
CA ARG A 82 13.89 2.49 -6.41
C ARG A 82 14.81 1.27 -6.43
N LEU A 83 14.38 0.15 -5.86
CA LEU A 83 15.15 -1.10 -5.87
C LEU A 83 15.38 -1.58 -7.31
N ALA A 84 14.36 -1.58 -8.16
CA ALA A 84 14.49 -1.97 -9.56
C ALA A 84 15.51 -1.10 -10.31
N LEU A 85 15.51 0.22 -10.08
CA LEU A 85 16.50 1.13 -10.67
C LEU A 85 17.92 0.86 -10.15
N ASN A 86 18.07 0.56 -8.86
CA ASN A 86 19.36 0.17 -8.29
C ASN A 86 19.91 -1.10 -8.93
N GLU A 87 19.08 -2.11 -9.21
CA GLU A 87 19.48 -3.33 -9.91
C GLU A 87 19.93 -3.05 -11.35
N MET A 88 19.42 -1.98 -11.98
CA MET A 88 19.88 -1.48 -13.28
C MET A 88 21.16 -0.62 -13.19
N GLY A 89 21.75 -0.47 -12.00
CA GLY A 89 22.95 0.33 -11.77
C GLY A 89 22.68 1.83 -11.56
N ILE A 90 21.42 2.27 -11.53
CA ILE A 90 21.03 3.68 -11.39
C ILE A 90 20.91 4.01 -9.90
N GLY A 91 21.47 5.13 -9.44
CA GLY A 91 21.25 5.62 -8.07
C GLY A 91 22.04 4.91 -6.95
N LEU A 92 22.87 3.90 -7.26
CA LEU A 92 23.65 3.13 -6.27
C LEU A 92 24.52 4.00 -5.33
N LYS A 93 25.22 5.01 -5.88
CA LYS A 93 26.07 5.93 -5.10
C LYS A 93 25.27 6.89 -4.21
N HIS A 94 24.01 7.16 -4.59
CA HIS A 94 23.14 8.13 -3.93
C HIS A 94 21.89 7.46 -3.33
N ASN A 95 22.02 6.20 -2.90
CA ASN A 95 20.90 5.36 -2.52
C ASN A 95 20.03 5.96 -1.39
N LYS A 96 20.65 6.66 -0.42
CA LYS A 96 19.91 7.37 0.63
C LYS A 96 19.08 8.53 0.09
N LEU A 97 19.65 9.32 -0.82
CA LEU A 97 18.93 10.42 -1.47
C LEU A 97 17.76 9.87 -2.30
N PHE A 98 18.02 8.83 -3.09
CA PHE A 98 16.99 8.16 -3.90
C PHE A 98 15.87 7.59 -3.01
N PHE A 99 16.19 7.01 -1.86
CA PHE A 99 15.18 6.59 -0.89
C PHE A 99 14.27 7.74 -0.48
N PHE A 100 14.82 8.86 0.01
CA PHE A 100 13.98 9.99 0.43
C PHE A 100 13.24 10.67 -0.73
N LEU A 101 13.81 10.70 -1.94
CA LEU A 101 13.13 11.26 -3.11
C LEU A 101 11.93 10.41 -3.52
N PHE A 102 12.11 9.10 -3.71
CA PHE A 102 11.02 8.21 -4.13
C PHE A 102 9.92 8.13 -3.06
N GLU A 103 10.29 7.94 -1.79
CA GLU A 103 9.32 7.92 -0.70
C GLU A 103 8.65 9.28 -0.51
N GLY A 104 9.40 10.39 -0.60
CA GLY A 104 8.84 11.73 -0.49
C GLY A 104 7.81 12.02 -1.58
N ILE A 105 8.12 11.70 -2.83
CA ILE A 105 7.19 11.83 -3.96
C ILE A 105 5.95 10.96 -3.74
N ALA A 106 6.14 9.72 -3.28
CA ALA A 106 5.04 8.80 -3.00
C ALA A 106 4.12 9.29 -1.87
N MET A 107 4.69 9.87 -0.80
CA MET A 107 3.90 10.43 0.30
C MET A 107 3.13 11.69 -0.12
N VAL A 108 3.71 12.53 -0.96
CA VAL A 108 2.98 13.67 -1.56
C VAL A 108 1.82 13.16 -2.43
N ALA A 109 2.08 12.16 -3.27
CA ALA A 109 1.04 11.55 -4.11
C ALA A 109 -0.06 10.87 -3.27
N LEU A 110 0.30 10.22 -2.15
CA LEU A 110 -0.65 9.66 -1.19
C LEU A 110 -1.52 10.75 -0.56
N ILE A 111 -0.93 11.87 -0.12
CA ILE A 111 -1.70 12.99 0.46
C ILE A 111 -2.69 13.55 -0.55
N ILE A 112 -2.26 13.74 -1.81
CA ILE A 112 -3.13 14.20 -2.89
C ILE A 112 -4.27 13.18 -3.12
N PHE A 113 -3.94 11.90 -3.20
CA PHE A 113 -4.92 10.82 -3.35
C PHE A 113 -5.94 10.84 -2.20
N LEU A 114 -5.49 10.91 -0.95
CA LEU A 114 -6.36 10.93 0.23
C LEU A 114 -7.23 12.18 0.28
N TYR A 115 -6.73 13.33 -0.16
CA TYR A 115 -7.53 14.55 -0.30
C TYR A 115 -8.71 14.33 -1.25
N TYR A 116 -8.47 13.80 -2.45
CA TYR A 116 -9.54 13.52 -3.41
C TYR A 116 -10.47 12.38 -2.95
N ALA A 117 -9.92 11.34 -2.33
CA ALA A 117 -10.72 10.24 -1.77
C ALA A 117 -11.67 10.75 -0.68
N TRP A 118 -11.20 11.66 0.18
CA TRP A 118 -12.04 12.28 1.20
C TRP A 118 -13.16 13.13 0.58
N GLN A 119 -12.87 13.93 -0.45
CA GLN A 119 -13.90 14.70 -1.15
C GLN A 119 -14.96 13.79 -1.79
N PHE A 120 -14.55 12.65 -2.33
CA PHE A 120 -15.47 11.67 -2.91
C PHE A 120 -16.41 11.07 -1.85
N ILE A 121 -15.86 10.67 -0.70
CA ILE A 121 -16.66 10.09 0.40
C ILE A 121 -17.55 11.15 1.06
N ALA A 122 -17.08 12.40 1.19
CA ALA A 122 -17.84 13.46 1.85
C ALA A 122 -19.04 13.99 1.03
N VAL A 123 -19.08 13.71 -0.27
CA VAL A 123 -20.12 14.20 -1.20
C VAL A 123 -21.04 13.06 -1.68
N GLY A 124 -20.61 11.80 -1.59
CA GLY A 124 -21.40 10.61 -1.95
C GLY A 124 -22.20 10.05 -0.79
#